data_AF-A0A3G1J0Y5-F1
#
_entry.id   AF-A0A3G1J0Y5-F1
#
_cell.length_a   1.000
_cell.length_b   1.000
_cell.length_c   1.000
_cell.angle_alpha   90.00
_cell.angle_beta   90.00
_cell.angle_gamma   90.00
#
_symmetry.space_group_name_H-M   'P 1'
#
loop_
_entity.id
_entity.type
_entity.pdbx_description
1 polymer ?
#
loop_
_entity_poly.entity_id
_entity_poly.type
_entity_poly.pdbx_seq_one_letter_code
_entity_poly.pdbx_strand_id
1 'polypeptide(L)'
;MLVGRPIANERAYVLDRAGQPCPPLCLGEIHLAGASLARGYVGRPDLTAEHFVPDPFGPPGSRMYRTGDLGRHLEGGELACVGRLDRQVKVRGSRVELGEIEAVLAKHPDVRQAIVVAKRLGTDNQLVAYYTYRTIDPGRRELSRFLAGKLPSFMIPAVLVPLDAFPLSPNGKVERRRLIEPGHR
;
A
#
# COMPACT_ATOMS: atom_id res chain seq x y z
N MET A 1 -9.87 -4.95 -11.63
CA MET A 1 -9.38 -4.62 -12.99
C MET A 1 -8.85 -5.89 -13.62
N LEU A 2 -9.29 -6.22 -14.84
CA LEU A 2 -8.73 -7.35 -15.60
C LEU A 2 -7.30 -7.00 -16.04
N VAL A 3 -6.34 -7.87 -15.75
CA VAL A 3 -4.93 -7.70 -16.13
C VAL A 3 -4.60 -8.55 -17.35
N GLY A 4 -5.29 -9.69 -17.52
CA GLY A 4 -5.08 -10.60 -18.65
C GLY A 4 -4.22 -11.79 -18.26
N ARG A 5 -3.42 -12.31 -19.19
CA ARG A 5 -2.55 -13.47 -18.97
C ARG A 5 -1.07 -13.07 -18.99
N PRO A 6 -0.19 -13.84 -18.33
CA PRO A 6 1.25 -13.62 -18.44
C PRO A 6 1.71 -13.64 -19.90
N ILE A 7 2.67 -12.77 -20.23
CA ILE A 7 3.36 -12.81 -21.51
C ILE A 7 4.29 -14.03 -21.57
N ALA A 8 4.78 -14.38 -22.78
CA ALA A 8 5.64 -15.55 -22.96
C ALA A 8 6.87 -15.51 -22.03
N ASN A 9 7.21 -16.66 -21.46
CA ASN A 9 8.31 -16.87 -20.50
C ASN A 9 8.15 -16.16 -19.14
N GLU A 10 6.98 -15.58 -18.87
CA GLU A 10 6.58 -15.08 -17.56
C GLU A 10 5.51 -15.98 -16.96
N ARG A 11 5.50 -16.03 -15.62
CA ARG A 11 4.52 -16.75 -14.81
C ARG A 11 3.99 -15.79 -13.78
N ALA A 12 2.68 -15.84 -13.56
CA ALA A 12 2.03 -15.12 -12.48
C ALA A 12 1.32 -16.12 -11.58
N TYR A 13 1.60 -16.03 -10.29
CA TYR A 13 0.95 -16.84 -9.26
C TYR A 13 0.07 -15.94 -8.41
N VAL A 14 -1.07 -16.48 -7.97
CA VAL A 14 -1.85 -15.89 -6.87
C VAL A 14 -1.66 -16.79 -5.67
N LEU A 15 -0.97 -16.30 -4.64
CA LEU A 15 -0.59 -17.10 -3.48
C LEU A 15 -1.32 -16.65 -2.22
N ASP A 16 -1.69 -17.61 -1.37
CA ASP A 16 -2.23 -17.34 -0.05
C ASP A 16 -1.12 -16.96 0.96
N ARG A 17 -1.50 -16.78 2.23
CA ARG A 17 -0.55 -16.40 3.30
C ARG A 17 0.44 -17.50 3.67
N ALA A 18 0.15 -18.76 3.32
CA ALA A 18 1.06 -19.89 3.50
C ALA A 18 1.96 -20.08 2.27
N GLY A 19 1.87 -19.19 1.27
CA GLY A 19 2.63 -19.27 0.03
C GLY A 19 2.11 -20.35 -0.92
N GLN A 20 0.88 -20.83 -0.74
CA GLN A 20 0.28 -21.85 -1.60
C GLN A 20 -0.55 -21.22 -2.72
N PRO A 21 -0.60 -21.82 -3.93
CA PRO A 21 -1.44 -21.33 -5.01
C PRO A 21 -2.92 -21.30 -4.62
N CYS A 22 -3.56 -20.14 -4.80
CA CYS A 22 -5.00 -20.01 -4.61
C CYS A 22 -5.77 -20.72 -5.74
N PRO A 23 -6.88 -21.40 -5.42
CA PRO A 23 -7.83 -21.87 -6.43
C PRO A 23 -8.39 -20.70 -7.27
N PRO A 24 -8.97 -20.98 -8.46
CA PRO A 24 -9.71 -19.99 -9.22
C PRO A 24 -10.72 -19.24 -8.36
N LEU A 25 -10.86 -17.94 -8.60
CA LEU A 25 -11.71 -16.98 -7.91
C LEU A 25 -11.32 -16.65 -6.44
N CYS A 26 -10.41 -17.40 -5.82
CA CYS A 26 -9.90 -17.09 -4.49
C CYS A 26 -8.88 -15.94 -4.53
N LEU A 27 -8.90 -15.10 -3.49
CA LEU A 27 -8.01 -13.94 -3.37
C LEU A 27 -6.66 -14.34 -2.75
N GLY A 28 -5.58 -13.83 -3.35
CA GLY A 28 -4.22 -13.96 -2.83
C GLY A 28 -3.29 -12.85 -3.35
N GLU A 29 -2.05 -12.87 -2.88
CA GLU A 29 -1.00 -11.97 -3.37
C GLU A 29 -0.51 -12.41 -4.75
N ILE A 30 -0.47 -11.46 -5.69
CA ILE A 30 0.11 -11.68 -7.01
C ILE A 30 1.64 -11.72 -6.88
N HIS A 31 2.23 -12.77 -7.43
CA HIS A 31 3.68 -12.94 -7.55
C HIS A 31 4.05 -13.14 -9.02
N LEU A 32 5.16 -12.55 -9.45
CA LEU A 32 5.66 -12.67 -10.83
C LEU A 32 6.96 -13.44 -10.86
N ALA A 33 7.13 -14.37 -11.80
CA ALA A 33 8.37 -15.12 -11.97
C ALA A 33 8.69 -15.28 -13.46
N GLY A 34 9.96 -15.22 -13.83
CA GLY A 34 10.35 -15.34 -15.24
C GLY A 34 11.63 -14.61 -15.56
N ALA A 35 11.93 -14.54 -16.85
CA ALA A 35 13.17 -13.97 -17.36
C ALA A 35 13.25 -12.45 -17.18
N SER A 36 12.10 -11.77 -17.07
CA SER A 36 12.01 -10.30 -17.01
C SER A 36 12.12 -9.74 -15.60
N LEU A 37 12.40 -10.57 -14.59
CA LEU A 37 12.64 -10.07 -13.24
C LEU A 37 13.87 -9.16 -13.21
N ALA A 38 13.72 -7.99 -12.57
CA ALA A 38 14.85 -7.13 -12.28
C ALA A 38 15.89 -7.86 -11.43
N ARG A 39 17.15 -7.41 -11.48
CA ARG A 39 18.22 -7.96 -10.62
C ARG A 39 17.91 -7.74 -9.13
N GLY A 40 17.31 -6.59 -8.81
CA GLY A 40 16.96 -6.15 -7.47
C GLY A 40 16.89 -4.62 -7.40
N TYR A 41 16.81 -4.10 -6.18
CA TYR A 41 16.87 -2.66 -5.91
C TYR A 41 18.33 -2.19 -5.76
N VAL A 42 18.70 -1.12 -6.47
CA VAL A 42 20.06 -0.57 -6.44
C VAL A 42 20.43 -0.10 -5.03
N GLY A 43 21.53 -0.64 -4.48
CA GLY A 43 22.02 -0.29 -3.15
C GLY A 43 21.14 -0.73 -1.99
N ARG A 44 20.12 -1.56 -2.23
CA ARG A 44 19.14 -2.00 -1.23
C ARG A 44 18.99 -3.53 -1.22
N PRO A 45 20.01 -4.25 -0.71
CA PRO A 45 19.97 -5.72 -0.66
C PRO A 45 18.90 -6.24 0.31
N ASP A 46 18.57 -5.47 1.35
CA ASP A 46 17.48 -5.70 2.30
C ASP A 46 16.12 -5.80 1.58
N LEU A 47 15.76 -4.76 0.82
CA LEU A 47 14.51 -4.75 0.04
C LEU A 47 14.52 -5.78 -1.08
N THR A 48 15.69 -6.04 -1.66
CA THR A 48 15.82 -7.06 -2.70
C THR A 48 15.48 -8.45 -2.13
N ALA A 49 16.03 -8.81 -0.98
CA ALA A 49 15.75 -10.09 -0.34
C ALA A 49 14.29 -10.21 0.13
N GLU A 50 13.68 -9.10 0.56
CA GLU A 50 12.28 -9.07 0.99
C GLU A 50 11.29 -9.30 -0.17
N HIS A 51 11.55 -8.70 -1.34
CA HIS A 51 10.63 -8.73 -2.47
C HIS A 51 10.96 -9.78 -3.55
N PHE A 52 12.23 -10.17 -3.71
CA PHE A 52 12.66 -11.19 -4.67
C PHE A 52 12.97 -12.49 -3.93
N VAL A 53 11.92 -13.28 -3.72
CA VAL A 53 11.95 -14.51 -2.91
C VAL A 53 12.15 -15.75 -3.79
N PRO A 54 12.55 -16.90 -3.22
CA PRO A 54 12.62 -18.16 -3.95
C PRO A 54 11.28 -18.53 -4.59
N ASP A 55 11.30 -19.04 -5.82
CA ASP A 55 10.12 -19.57 -6.51
C ASP A 55 10.08 -21.10 -6.36
N PRO A 56 9.24 -21.66 -5.47
CA PRO A 56 9.16 -23.10 -5.26
C PRO A 56 8.43 -23.85 -6.39
N PHE A 57 7.82 -23.13 -7.34
CA PHE A 57 7.04 -23.70 -8.44
C PHE A 57 7.82 -23.67 -9.77
N GLY A 58 9.05 -23.14 -9.74
CA GLY A 58 9.93 -23.05 -10.89
C GLY A 58 11.13 -23.99 -10.83
N PRO A 59 12.04 -23.88 -11.82
CA PRO A 59 13.30 -24.60 -11.81
C PRO A 59 14.14 -24.28 -10.55
N PRO A 60 15.00 -25.20 -10.10
CA PRO A 60 15.89 -24.94 -8.97
C PRO A 60 16.68 -23.63 -9.12
N GLY A 61 16.64 -22.79 -8.07
CA GLY A 61 17.31 -21.49 -8.05
C GLY A 61 16.50 -20.34 -8.69
N SER A 62 15.30 -20.58 -9.20
CA SER A 62 14.44 -19.50 -9.68
C SER A 62 13.93 -18.61 -8.53
N ARG A 63 13.58 -17.37 -8.89
CA ARG A 63 13.04 -16.37 -7.98
C ARG A 63 11.68 -15.90 -8.49
N MET A 64 10.87 -15.39 -7.58
CA MET A 64 9.65 -14.65 -7.87
C MET A 64 9.69 -13.29 -7.16
N TYR A 65 9.04 -12.30 -7.77
CA TYR A 65 8.85 -10.97 -7.23
C TYR A 65 7.47 -10.84 -6.59
N ARG A 66 7.44 -10.45 -5.32
CA ARG A 66 6.24 -10.14 -4.54
C ARG A 66 5.70 -8.78 -4.97
N THR A 67 4.58 -8.74 -5.68
CA THR A 67 4.10 -7.46 -6.21
C THR A 67 3.43 -6.59 -5.14
N GLY A 68 2.93 -7.20 -4.06
CA GLY A 68 2.05 -6.55 -3.09
C GLY A 68 0.66 -6.23 -3.64
N ASP A 69 0.28 -6.74 -4.82
CA ASP A 69 -1.08 -6.62 -5.35
C ASP A 69 -1.94 -7.80 -4.88
N LEU A 70 -3.18 -7.52 -4.47
CA LEU A 70 -4.20 -8.54 -4.23
C LEU A 70 -4.90 -8.86 -5.55
N GLY A 71 -4.97 -10.13 -5.90
CA GLY A 71 -5.62 -10.59 -7.12
C GLY A 71 -6.24 -11.97 -7.00
N ARG A 72 -6.78 -12.44 -8.11
CA ARG A 72 -7.34 -13.79 -8.29
C ARG A 72 -7.26 -14.22 -9.74
N HIS A 73 -7.17 -15.53 -9.98
CA HIS A 73 -7.47 -16.09 -11.29
C HIS A 73 -8.98 -16.09 -11.51
N LEU A 74 -9.41 -15.78 -12.73
CA LEU A 74 -10.77 -15.97 -13.19
C LEU A 74 -10.95 -17.40 -13.73
N GLU A 75 -12.18 -17.82 -13.96
CA GLU A 75 -12.49 -19.16 -14.49
C GLU A 75 -11.83 -19.42 -15.86
N GLY A 76 -11.67 -18.38 -16.69
CA GLY A 76 -10.95 -18.46 -17.95
C GLY A 76 -9.42 -18.55 -17.83
N GLY A 77 -8.87 -18.45 -16.61
CA GLY A 77 -7.44 -18.46 -16.32
C GLY A 77 -6.78 -17.08 -16.35
N GLU A 78 -7.50 -16.01 -16.73
CA GLU A 78 -7.01 -14.64 -16.67
C GLU A 78 -6.79 -14.19 -15.22
N LEU A 79 -5.82 -13.29 -15.03
CA LEU A 79 -5.56 -12.64 -13.78
C LEU A 79 -6.38 -11.35 -13.64
N ALA A 80 -7.04 -11.19 -12.51
CA ALA A 80 -7.70 -9.96 -12.11
C ALA A 80 -6.99 -9.36 -10.89
N CYS A 81 -6.61 -8.09 -10.98
CA CYS A 81 -6.11 -7.32 -9.84
C CYS A 81 -7.29 -6.63 -9.14
N VAL A 82 -7.37 -6.83 -7.83
CA VAL A 82 -8.46 -6.37 -6.96
C VAL A 82 -8.03 -5.15 -6.14
N GLY A 83 -6.75 -5.05 -5.80
CA GLY A 83 -6.20 -3.94 -5.05
C GLY A 83 -4.77 -4.21 -4.61
N ARG A 84 -4.33 -3.55 -3.54
CA ARG A 84 -3.01 -3.77 -2.95
C ARG A 84 -3.11 -4.36 -1.54
N LEU A 85 -2.16 -5.23 -1.23
CA LEU A 85 -1.91 -5.78 0.10
C LEU A 85 -1.15 -4.79 0.96
N ASP A 86 -0.18 -4.08 0.37
CA ASP A 86 0.48 -2.98 1.04
C ASP A 86 -0.27 -1.64 0.84
N ARG A 87 0.16 -0.64 1.59
CA ARG A 87 -0.51 0.66 1.67
C ARG A 87 -0.25 1.55 0.46
N GLN A 88 0.26 1.04 -0.66
CA GLN A 88 0.49 1.86 -1.85
C GLN A 88 -0.80 2.14 -2.60
N VAL A 89 -0.95 3.39 -3.02
CA VAL A 89 -2.16 3.87 -3.69
C VAL A 89 -1.78 4.68 -4.92
N LYS A 90 -2.61 4.62 -5.96
CA LYS A 90 -2.53 5.55 -7.08
C LYS A 90 -3.39 6.78 -6.77
N VAL A 91 -2.77 7.95 -6.77
CA VAL A 91 -3.41 9.26 -6.57
C VAL A 91 -3.06 10.10 -7.78
N ARG A 92 -4.07 10.46 -8.58
CA ARG A 92 -3.90 11.29 -9.81
C ARG A 92 -2.78 10.77 -10.72
N GLY A 93 -2.77 9.46 -10.98
CA GLY A 93 -1.76 8.80 -11.82
C GLY A 93 -0.40 8.55 -11.17
N SER A 94 -0.13 9.09 -9.98
CA SER A 94 1.14 8.90 -9.27
C SER A 94 1.06 7.76 -8.25
N ARG A 95 2.12 6.95 -8.15
CA ARG A 95 2.29 5.94 -7.08
C ARG A 95 2.69 6.66 -5.80
N VAL A 96 1.93 6.45 -4.73
CA VAL A 96 2.16 7.07 -3.43
C VAL A 96 2.31 5.99 -2.36
N GLU A 97 3.40 6.08 -1.61
CA GLU A 97 3.69 5.29 -0.43
C GLU A 97 3.05 5.97 0.80
N LEU A 98 1.88 5.50 1.25
CA LEU A 98 1.20 6.14 2.39
C LEU A 98 2.05 6.13 3.67
N GLY A 99 2.87 5.09 3.86
CA GLY A 99 3.78 4.97 4.98
C GLY A 99 4.87 6.04 5.01
N GLU A 100 5.27 6.56 3.85
CA GLU A 100 6.25 7.66 3.77
C GLU A 100 5.66 8.94 4.36
N ILE A 101 4.42 9.27 4.00
CA ILE A 101 3.70 10.42 4.54
C ILE A 101 3.51 10.28 6.06
N GLU A 102 3.13 9.08 6.52
CA GLU A 102 3.00 8.75 7.96
C GLU A 102 4.32 8.94 8.71
N ALA A 103 5.43 8.44 8.14
CA ALA A 103 6.76 8.55 8.73
C ALA A 103 7.24 10.00 8.80
N VAL A 104 6.92 10.83 7.81
CA VAL A 104 7.23 12.26 7.86
C VAL A 104 6.37 12.95 8.92
N LEU A 105 5.06 12.72 8.94
CA LEU A 105 4.17 13.30 9.96
C LEU A 105 4.60 12.95 11.38
N ALA A 106 5.05 11.71 11.62
CA ALA A 106 5.53 11.26 12.93
C ALA A 106 6.79 12.00 13.42
N LYS A 107 7.53 12.68 12.53
CA LYS A 107 8.69 13.51 12.89
C LYS A 107 8.31 14.93 13.32
N HIS A 108 7.05 15.34 13.16
CA HIS A 108 6.59 16.63 13.66
C HIS A 108 6.53 16.59 15.21
N PRO A 109 7.11 17.57 15.94
CA PRO A 109 7.19 17.53 17.40
C PRO A 109 5.83 17.31 18.10
N ASP A 110 4.80 17.99 17.63
CA ASP A 110 3.46 17.92 18.22
C ASP A 110 2.60 16.73 17.77
N VAL A 111 3.02 15.98 16.73
CA VAL A 111 2.27 14.81 16.27
C VAL A 111 2.63 13.60 17.13
N ARG A 112 1.61 12.93 17.67
CA ARG A 112 1.77 11.71 18.45
C ARG A 112 1.72 10.47 17.56
N GLN A 113 0.68 10.37 16.73
CA GLN A 113 0.48 9.28 15.76
C GLN A 113 -0.21 9.83 14.51
N ALA A 114 0.08 9.25 13.35
CA ALA A 114 -0.56 9.61 12.08
C ALA A 114 -0.89 8.37 11.26
N ILE A 115 -2.03 8.40 10.58
CA ILE A 115 -2.45 7.38 9.62
C ILE A 115 -2.97 8.08 8.37
N VAL A 116 -2.43 7.69 7.22
CA VAL A 116 -2.86 8.18 5.92
C VAL A 116 -3.61 7.09 5.18
N VAL A 117 -4.69 7.49 4.52
CA VAL A 117 -5.52 6.64 3.67
C VAL A 117 -5.79 7.35 2.35
N ALA A 118 -5.96 6.58 1.28
CA ALA A 118 -6.60 7.09 0.09
C ALA A 118 -8.11 6.87 0.22
N LYS A 119 -8.89 7.93 0.01
CA LYS A 119 -10.34 7.87 -0.15
C LYS A 119 -10.71 8.21 -1.58
N ARG A 120 -11.62 7.45 -2.17
CA ARG A 120 -12.15 7.74 -3.49
C ARG A 120 -13.19 8.86 -3.36
N LEU A 121 -12.88 10.03 -3.89
CA LEU A 121 -13.74 11.20 -3.91
C LEU A 121 -14.01 11.53 -5.38
N GLY A 122 -15.16 11.09 -5.88
CA GLY A 122 -15.49 11.15 -7.30
C GLY A 122 -14.70 10.12 -8.12
N THR A 123 -14.01 10.59 -9.17
CA THR A 123 -13.23 9.76 -10.11
C THR A 123 -11.81 9.46 -9.64
N ASP A 124 -11.27 10.24 -8.71
CA ASP A 124 -9.89 10.12 -8.24
C ASP A 124 -9.81 9.77 -6.76
N ASN A 125 -8.70 9.13 -6.39
CA ASN A 125 -8.31 9.00 -4.99
C ASN A 125 -7.74 10.32 -4.48
N GLN A 126 -8.13 10.71 -3.27
CA GLN A 126 -7.51 11.78 -2.51
C GLN A 126 -6.90 11.25 -1.22
N LEU A 127 -5.79 11.84 -0.83
CA LEU A 127 -5.08 11.52 0.41
C LEU A 127 -5.76 12.23 1.59
N VAL A 128 -6.10 11.46 2.61
CA VAL A 128 -6.61 11.93 3.90
C VAL A 128 -5.68 11.46 5.00
N ALA A 129 -5.19 12.39 5.81
CA ALA A 129 -4.38 12.10 6.99
C ALA A 129 -5.21 12.29 8.26
N TYR A 130 -5.26 11.26 9.09
CA TYR A 130 -5.77 11.30 10.45
C TYR A 130 -4.59 11.37 11.40
N TYR A 131 -4.65 12.19 12.43
CA TYR A 131 -3.55 12.31 13.38
C TYR A 131 -4.05 12.59 14.79
N THR A 132 -3.27 12.16 15.78
CA THR A 132 -3.41 12.58 17.17
C THR A 132 -2.22 13.47 17.52
N TYR A 133 -2.42 14.40 18.45
CA TYR A 133 -1.38 15.34 18.88
C TYR A 133 -0.95 15.08 20.32
N ARG A 134 0.22 15.60 20.70
CA ARG A 134 0.80 15.40 22.03
C ARG A 134 0.21 16.33 23.07
N THR A 135 0.26 17.63 22.76
CA THR A 135 -0.08 18.70 23.70
C THR A 135 -1.00 19.71 23.04
N ILE A 136 -0.60 20.26 21.90
CA ILE A 136 -1.36 21.24 21.13
C ILE A 136 -1.60 20.68 19.74
N ASP A 137 -2.81 20.86 19.21
CA ASP A 137 -3.08 20.54 17.81
C ASP A 137 -2.28 21.48 16.89
N PRO A 138 -1.30 20.98 16.11
CA PRO A 138 -0.54 21.82 15.18
C PRO A 138 -1.42 22.40 14.07
N GLY A 139 -2.56 21.77 13.80
CA GLY A 139 -3.53 22.20 12.80
C GLY A 139 -3.09 21.95 11.36
N ARG A 140 -4.08 21.97 10.46
CA ARG A 140 -3.90 21.64 9.03
C ARG A 140 -2.81 22.46 8.35
N ARG A 141 -2.79 23.78 8.56
CA ARG A 141 -1.88 24.69 7.84
C ARG A 141 -0.42 24.41 8.17
N GLU A 142 -0.11 24.15 9.44
CA GLU A 142 1.26 23.86 9.88
C GLU A 142 1.73 22.52 9.32
N LEU A 143 0.92 21.48 9.48
CA LEU A 143 1.25 20.14 8.99
C LEU A 143 1.41 20.09 7.47
N SER A 144 0.56 20.77 6.70
CA SER A 144 0.73 20.88 5.25
C SER A 144 2.04 21.57 4.87
N ARG A 145 2.44 22.64 5.57
CA ARG A 145 3.73 23.31 5.34
C ARG A 145 4.91 22.40 5.70
N PHE A 146 4.83 21.71 6.83
CA PHE A 146 5.86 20.80 7.30
C PHE A 146 6.10 19.65 6.31
N LEU A 147 5.02 19.09 5.74
CA LEU A 147 5.09 18.05 4.72
C LEU A 147 5.64 18.59 3.38
N ALA A 148 5.18 19.78 2.95
CA ALA A 148 5.62 20.38 1.70
C ALA A 148 7.13 20.68 1.66
N GLY A 149 7.76 20.89 2.81
CA GLY A 149 9.22 21.03 2.92
C GLY A 149 10.01 19.72 2.79
N LYS A 150 9.35 18.56 2.68
CA LYS A 150 10.00 17.23 2.71
C LYS A 150 9.48 16.26 1.65
N LEU A 151 8.28 16.48 1.14
CA LEU A 151 7.60 15.59 0.21
C LEU A 151 7.13 16.34 -1.04
N PRO A 152 7.06 15.67 -2.20
CA PRO A 152 6.43 16.22 -3.39
C PRO A 152 4.97 16.64 -3.16
N SER A 153 4.50 17.64 -3.91
CA SER A 153 3.16 18.22 -3.75
C SER A 153 2.01 17.21 -3.87
N PHE A 154 2.15 16.18 -4.71
CA PHE A 154 1.13 15.14 -4.91
C PHE A 154 1.01 14.16 -3.74
N MET A 155 2.00 14.12 -2.83
CA MET A 155 1.97 13.33 -1.60
C MET A 155 1.37 14.09 -0.41
N ILE A 156 1.08 15.37 -0.57
CA ILE A 156 0.53 16.19 0.52
C ILE A 156 -0.96 15.88 0.67
N PRO A 157 -1.42 15.40 1.85
CA PRO A 157 -2.83 15.11 2.07
C PRO A 157 -3.71 16.34 1.86
N ALA A 158 -4.78 16.18 1.08
CA ALA A 158 -5.73 17.26 0.83
C ALA A 158 -6.53 17.60 2.09
N VAL A 159 -6.75 16.59 2.93
CA VAL A 159 -7.50 16.68 4.17
C VAL A 159 -6.66 16.17 5.33
N LEU A 160 -6.58 16.95 6.42
CA LEU A 160 -5.94 16.57 7.68
C LEU A 160 -6.96 16.68 8.80
N VAL A 161 -7.21 15.57 9.50
CA VAL A 161 -8.24 15.44 10.52
C VAL A 161 -7.59 15.13 11.87
N PRO A 162 -7.65 16.04 12.85
CA PRO A 162 -7.24 15.71 14.21
C PRO A 162 -8.24 14.73 14.84
N LEU A 163 -7.74 13.77 15.59
CA LEU A 163 -8.50 12.82 16.40
C LEU A 163 -8.02 12.89 17.84
N ASP A 164 -8.93 12.64 18.78
CA ASP A 164 -8.57 12.48 20.19
C ASP A 164 -7.83 11.15 20.41
N ALA A 165 -8.29 10.07 19.74
CA ALA A 165 -7.67 8.76 19.74
C ALA A 165 -7.97 7.98 18.46
N PHE A 166 -7.10 7.03 18.10
CA PHE A 166 -7.36 6.11 17.00
C PHE A 166 -8.35 5.01 17.42
N PRO A 167 -9.32 4.64 16.56
CA PRO A 167 -10.17 3.49 16.83
C PRO A 167 -9.32 2.22 16.83
N LEU A 168 -9.40 1.42 17.88
CA LEU A 168 -8.67 0.17 18.02
C LEU A 168 -9.63 -1.02 17.87
N SER A 169 -9.14 -2.11 17.31
CA SER A 169 -9.80 -3.42 17.35
C SER A 169 -9.68 -4.01 18.76
N PRO A 170 -10.43 -5.08 19.09
CA PRO A 170 -10.28 -5.81 20.36
C PRO A 170 -8.85 -6.27 20.66
N ASN A 171 -8.02 -6.45 19.62
CA ASN A 171 -6.62 -6.85 19.74
C ASN A 171 -5.65 -5.65 19.81
N GLY A 172 -6.15 -4.43 20.07
CA GLY A 172 -5.34 -3.22 20.20
C GLY A 172 -4.74 -2.68 18.89
N LYS A 173 -5.12 -3.23 17.73
CA LYS A 173 -4.64 -2.75 16.41
C LYS A 173 -5.54 -1.64 15.89
N VAL A 174 -4.97 -0.63 15.22
CA VAL A 174 -5.79 0.46 14.66
C VAL A 174 -6.75 -0.06 13.59
N GLU A 175 -8.04 0.20 13.81
CA GLU A 175 -9.15 -0.24 13.00
C GLU A 175 -9.50 0.82 11.93
N ARG A 176 -8.66 0.88 10.89
CA ARG A 176 -8.70 1.93 9.86
C ARG A 176 -10.03 2.10 9.13
N ARG A 177 -10.82 1.02 9.01
CA ARG A 177 -12.18 1.07 8.43
C ARG A 177 -13.14 1.97 9.22
N ARG A 178 -12.85 2.22 10.51
CA ARG A 178 -13.63 3.11 11.39
C ARG A 178 -13.14 4.55 11.39
N LEU A 179 -12.12 4.88 10.59
CA LEU A 179 -11.72 6.27 10.36
C LEU A 179 -12.80 6.94 9.50
N ILE A 180 -13.75 7.59 10.17
CA ILE A 180 -14.94 8.23 9.61
C ILE A 180 -14.56 9.20 8.48
N GLU A 181 -15.45 9.37 7.50
CA GLU A 181 -15.27 10.36 6.44
C GLU A 181 -15.09 11.78 7.00
N PRO A 182 -14.07 12.53 6.52
CA PRO A 182 -13.93 13.92 6.90
C PRO A 182 -15.14 14.70 6.37
N GLY A 183 -16.01 15.16 7.27
CA GLY A 183 -17.20 15.93 6.89
C GLY A 183 -18.45 15.72 7.74
N HIS A 184 -18.46 14.81 8.72
CA HIS A 184 -19.55 14.74 9.71
C HIS A 184 -19.13 15.43 11.01
N ARG A 185 -19.28 16.77 11.03
CA ARG A 185 -19.54 17.53 12.24
C ARG A 185 -20.77 18.40 11.98
#